data_AF-A0A8F9TQY2-F1
#
_entry.id   AF-A0A8F9TQY2-F1
#
_cell.length_a   1.000
_cell.length_b   1.000
_cell.length_c   1.000
_cell.angle_alpha   90.00
_cell.angle_beta   90.00
_cell.angle_gamma   90.00
#
_symmetry.space_group_name_H-M   'P 1'
#
loop_
_entity.id
_entity.type
_entity.pdbx_description
1 polymer ?
#
loop_
_entity_poly.entity_id
_entity_poly.type
_entity_poly.pdbx_seq_one_letter_code
_entity_poly.pdbx_strand_id
1 'polypeptide(L)'
;MKKETQKLIVHSSRPPVVEFDAEAMAVYVRFRPGKVARTVECEASSMHVAIDLNGRGDVLGIEAIGMQELVIEQLLAAARVETPKIDYSRARLIATGSLIPA
;
A
#
# COMPACT_ATOMS: atom_id res chain seq x y z
N MET A 1 21.41 12.75 -12.85
CA MET A 1 20.62 13.54 -11.89
C MET A 1 19.99 12.57 -10.90
N LYS A 2 20.34 12.64 -9.61
CA LYS A 2 19.63 11.87 -8.58
C LYS A 2 18.23 12.47 -8.45
N LYS A 3 17.18 11.74 -8.82
CA LYS A 3 15.80 12.14 -8.47
C LYS A 3 15.73 12.11 -6.95
N GLU A 4 15.76 13.28 -6.30
CA GLU A 4 15.33 13.38 -4.91
C GLU A 4 13.92 12.79 -4.85
N THR A 5 13.82 11.57 -4.30
CA THR A 5 12.57 10.84 -4.41
C THR A 5 11.72 11.21 -3.22
N GLN A 6 10.75 12.08 -3.47
CA GLN A 6 9.81 12.57 -2.48
C GLN A 6 9.12 11.38 -1.80
N LYS A 7 9.17 11.32 -0.46
CA LYS A 7 8.38 10.37 0.30
C LYS A 7 6.92 10.77 0.27
N LEU A 8 6.02 9.80 0.15
CA LEU A 8 4.58 10.02 0.20
C LEU A 8 4.07 9.83 1.63
N ILE A 9 3.16 10.70 2.07
CA ILE A 9 2.59 10.62 3.42
C ILE A 9 1.13 10.19 3.31
N VAL A 10 0.75 9.15 4.07
CA VAL A 10 -0.65 8.73 4.17
C VAL A 10 -1.40 9.64 5.14
N HIS A 11 -2.36 10.40 4.62
CA HIS A 11 -3.24 11.26 5.39
C HIS A 11 -4.49 10.48 5.87
N SER A 12 -4.30 9.46 6.69
CA SER A 12 -5.36 8.65 7.32
C SER A 12 -4.91 8.22 8.72
N SER A 13 -5.89 8.07 9.62
CA SER A 13 -5.70 7.40 10.93
C SER A 13 -6.51 6.11 11.05
N ARG A 14 -7.17 5.69 9.96
CA ARG A 14 -7.94 4.45 9.94
C ARG A 14 -6.97 3.26 9.88
N PRO A 15 -7.20 2.19 10.67
CA PRO A 15 -6.46 0.95 10.49
C PRO A 15 -6.63 0.45 9.06
N PRO A 16 -5.56 -0.01 8.41
CA PRO A 16 -5.64 -0.44 7.02
C PRO A 16 -6.31 -1.81 6.91
N VAL A 17 -6.80 -2.09 5.71
CA VAL A 17 -7.17 -3.44 5.30
C VAL A 17 -6.06 -3.97 4.42
N VAL A 18 -5.55 -5.14 4.75
CA VAL A 18 -4.56 -5.89 3.98
C VAL A 18 -5.33 -6.95 3.21
N GLU A 19 -5.36 -6.81 1.89
CA GLU A 19 -5.93 -7.78 0.96
C GLU A 19 -4.80 -8.68 0.47
N PHE A 20 -4.96 -10.00 0.55
CA PHE A 20 -3.97 -10.97 0.09
C PHE A 20 -4.54 -11.85 -1.02
N ASP A 21 -3.82 -11.92 -2.13
CA ASP A 21 -4.06 -12.83 -3.24
C ASP A 21 -2.97 -13.91 -3.25
N ALA A 22 -3.36 -15.14 -2.90
CA ALA A 22 -2.44 -16.26 -2.85
C ALA A 22 -2.03 -16.77 -4.23
N GLU A 23 -2.88 -16.61 -5.25
CA GLU A 23 -2.59 -17.08 -6.62
C GLU A 23 -1.54 -16.18 -7.28
N ALA A 24 -1.68 -14.87 -7.07
CA ALA A 24 -0.74 -13.88 -7.58
C ALA A 24 0.47 -13.65 -6.67
N MET A 25 0.48 -14.21 -5.45
CA MET A 25 1.44 -13.86 -4.39
C MET A 25 1.55 -12.34 -4.21
N ALA A 26 0.39 -11.71 -4.08
CA ALA A 26 0.24 -10.27 -4.06
C ALA A 26 -0.46 -9.80 -2.78
N VAL A 27 -0.10 -8.59 -2.34
CA VAL A 27 -0.77 -7.88 -1.25
C VAL A 27 -1.22 -6.51 -1.72
N TYR A 28 -2.37 -6.07 -1.24
CA TYR A 28 -2.79 -4.68 -1.33
C TYR A 28 -3.08 -4.14 0.08
N VAL A 29 -2.30 -3.15 0.52
CA VAL A 29 -2.53 -2.46 1.79
C VAL A 29 -3.36 -1.21 1.53
N ARG A 30 -4.65 -1.27 1.86
CA ARG A 30 -5.63 -0.20 1.69
C ARG A 30 -5.68 0.71 2.92
N PHE A 31 -5.29 1.96 2.76
CA PHE A 31 -5.36 2.97 3.83
C PHE A 31 -6.68 3.74 3.85
N ARG A 32 -7.35 3.85 2.70
CA ARG A 32 -8.65 4.49 2.55
C ARG A 32 -9.38 4.02 1.28
N PRO A 33 -10.71 4.04 1.27
CA PRO A 33 -11.46 3.84 0.04
C PRO A 33 -11.35 5.09 -0.86
N GLY A 34 -11.47 4.88 -2.17
CA GLY A 34 -11.46 5.97 -3.14
C GLY A 34 -11.22 5.48 -4.56
N LYS A 35 -11.44 6.38 -5.52
CA LYS A 35 -11.12 6.15 -6.93
C LYS A 35 -9.64 6.41 -7.18
N VAL A 36 -8.95 5.42 -7.73
CA VAL A 36 -7.58 5.57 -8.23
C VAL A 36 -7.60 6.51 -9.43
N ALA A 37 -6.81 7.58 -9.36
CA ALA A 37 -6.60 8.52 -10.44
C ALA A 37 -5.22 8.32 -11.10
N ARG A 38 -4.24 7.83 -10.35
CA ARG A 38 -2.88 7.57 -10.82
C ARG A 38 -2.24 6.47 -9.99
N THR A 39 -1.48 5.61 -10.65
CA THR A 39 -0.62 4.60 -10.01
C THR A 39 0.84 4.97 -10.26
N VAL A 40 1.69 4.81 -9.25
CA VAL A 40 3.14 5.09 -9.33
C VAL A 40 3.92 3.83 -8.97
N GLU A 41 4.74 3.37 -9.90
CA GLU A 41 5.64 2.24 -9.68
C GLU A 41 6.86 2.66 -8.85
N CYS A 42 7.25 1.81 -7.91
CA CYS A 42 8.47 1.94 -7.13
C CYS A 42 9.44 0.81 -7.49
N GLU A 43 10.65 1.18 -7.87
CA GLU A 43 11.73 0.21 -8.04
C GLU A 43 12.10 -0.37 -6.66
N ALA A 44 11.85 -1.66 -6.50
CA ALA A 44 12.32 -2.46 -5.37
C ALA A 44 13.05 -3.70 -5.89
N SER A 45 14.09 -4.14 -5.18
CA SER A 45 15.02 -5.17 -5.66
C SER A 45 14.42 -6.58 -5.71
N SER A 46 13.37 -6.85 -4.93
CA SER A 46 12.84 -8.20 -4.70
C SER A 46 11.34 -8.33 -4.90
N MET A 47 10.66 -7.24 -5.27
CA MET A 47 9.22 -7.21 -5.47
C MET A 47 8.85 -6.07 -6.41
N HIS A 48 7.71 -6.21 -7.08
CA HIS A 48 7.09 -5.09 -7.79
C HIS A 48 6.21 -4.35 -6.78
N VAL A 49 6.40 -3.03 -6.67
CA VAL A 49 5.61 -2.19 -5.75
C VAL A 49 4.93 -1.09 -6.56
N ALA A 50 3.63 -0.92 -6.35
CA ALA A 50 2.84 0.14 -6.96
C ALA A 50 2.06 0.90 -5.88
N ILE A 51 1.90 2.22 -6.07
CA ILE A 51 1.22 3.10 -5.13
C ILE A 51 0.05 3.76 -5.85
N ASP A 52 -1.15 3.54 -5.32
CA ASP A 52 -2.36 4.12 -5.86
C ASP A 52 -2.68 5.45 -5.21
N LEU A 53 -2.91 6.46 -6.04
CA LEU A 53 -3.18 7.83 -5.64
C LEU A 53 -4.57 8.27 -6.13
N ASN A 54 -5.25 9.08 -5.33
CA ASN A 54 -6.48 9.75 -5.77
C ASN A 54 -6.18 11.00 -6.63
N GLY A 55 -7.23 11.67 -7.12
CA GLY A 55 -7.09 12.88 -7.94
C GLY A 55 -6.45 14.10 -7.25
N ARG A 56 -6.24 14.04 -5.93
CA ARG A 56 -5.53 15.05 -5.14
C ARG A 56 -4.08 14.65 -4.82
N GLY A 57 -3.66 13.46 -5.23
CA GLY A 57 -2.34 12.92 -4.90
C GLY A 57 -2.26 12.23 -3.54
N ASP A 58 -3.38 12.01 -2.83
CA ASP A 58 -3.34 11.24 -1.57
C ASP A 58 -3.18 9.75 -1.87
N VAL A 59 -2.38 9.07 -1.05
CA VAL A 59 -2.24 7.61 -1.09
C VAL A 59 -3.55 6.92 -0.68
N LEU A 60 -4.03 6.04 -1.55
CA LEU A 60 -5.16 5.14 -1.32
C LEU A 60 -4.69 3.78 -0.79
N GLY A 61 -3.61 3.25 -1.37
CA GLY A 61 -3.01 2.00 -0.96
C GLY A 61 -1.69 1.72 -1.66
N ILE A 62 -1.07 0.62 -1.26
CA ILE A 62 0.17 0.08 -1.83
C ILE A 62 -0.11 -1.34 -2.27
N GLU A 63 0.22 -1.67 -3.50
CA GLU A 63 0.23 -3.02 -4.03
C GLU A 63 1.67 -3.54 -4.08
N ALA A 64 1.88 -4.80 -3.69
CA ALA A 64 3.13 -5.49 -3.94
C ALA A 64 2.92 -6.90 -4.47
N ILE A 65 3.76 -7.31 -5.42
CA ILE A 65 3.72 -8.62 -6.09
C ILE A 65 5.09 -9.29 -5.97
N GLY A 66 5.09 -10.61 -5.79
CA GLY A 66 6.30 -11.44 -5.76
C GLY A 66 6.91 -11.56 -4.38
N MET A 67 6.12 -11.36 -3.32
CA MET A 67 6.57 -11.49 -1.95
C MET A 67 6.24 -12.86 -1.37
N GLN A 68 7.17 -13.44 -0.61
CA GLN A 68 6.94 -14.69 0.14
C GLN A 68 6.47 -14.44 1.57
N GLU A 69 6.77 -13.26 2.10
CA GLU A 69 6.43 -12.82 3.45
C GLU A 69 6.03 -11.34 3.41
N LEU A 70 5.02 -10.95 4.19
CA LEU A 70 4.63 -9.57 4.40
C LEU A 70 5.18 -9.02 5.72
N VAL A 71 6.13 -8.10 5.59
CA VAL A 71 6.53 -7.20 6.68
C VAL A 71 6.11 -5.79 6.28
N ILE A 72 5.12 -5.23 6.98
CA ILE A 72 4.54 -3.92 6.66
C ILE A 72 5.62 -2.82 6.62
N GLU A 73 6.55 -2.82 7.57
CA GLU A 73 7.64 -1.84 7.61
C GLU A 73 8.51 -1.88 6.34
N GLN A 74 8.84 -3.08 5.86
CA GLN A 74 9.63 -3.27 4.64
C GLN A 74 8.86 -2.82 3.40
N LEU A 75 7.56 -3.10 3.34
CA LEU A 75 6.68 -2.64 2.27
C LEU A 75 6.61 -1.10 2.23
N LEU A 76 6.42 -0.45 3.38
CA LEU A 76 6.40 1.01 3.48
C LEU A 76 7.72 1.63 3.06
N ALA A 77 8.85 1.03 3.48
CA ALA A 77 10.17 1.48 3.10
C ALA A 77 10.41 1.35 1.58
N ALA A 78 10.03 0.23 0.97
CA ALA A 78 10.13 -0.02 -0.46
C ALA A 78 9.24 0.95 -1.27
N ALA A 79 8.03 1.21 -0.79
CA ALA A 79 7.11 2.19 -1.38
C ALA A 79 7.51 3.65 -1.08
N ARG A 80 8.46 3.90 -0.17
CA ARG A 80 8.82 5.24 0.32
C ARG A 80 7.59 6.00 0.85
N VAL A 81 6.74 5.27 1.58
CA VAL A 81 5.50 5.78 2.18
C VAL A 81 5.65 5.88 3.70
N GLU A 82 5.18 6.98 4.28
CA GLU A 82 5.09 7.19 5.72
C GLU A 82 3.63 7.22 6.20
N THR A 83 3.35 6.55 7.31
CA THR A 83 2.00 6.43 7.87
C THR A 83 1.94 6.90 9.34
N PRO A 84 2.24 8.18 9.62
CA PRO A 84 2.53 8.65 10.99
C PRO A 84 1.35 8.56 11.96
N LYS A 85 0.12 8.38 11.45
CA LYS A 85 -1.12 8.36 12.25
C LYS A 85 -1.83 7.00 12.24
N ILE A 86 -1.22 5.97 11.66
CA ILE A 86 -1.84 4.66 11.52
C ILE A 86 -1.39 3.72 12.64
N ASP A 87 -2.37 3.11 13.30
CA ASP A 87 -2.17 1.98 14.20
C ASP A 87 -2.45 0.67 13.45
N TYR A 88 -1.41 -0.14 13.27
CA TYR A 88 -1.48 -1.43 12.57
C TYR A 88 -1.95 -2.58 13.46
N SER A 89 -2.03 -2.41 14.78
CA SER A 89 -2.52 -3.48 15.69
C SER A 89 -3.99 -3.86 15.42
N ARG A 90 -4.71 -2.96 14.73
CA ARG A 90 -6.11 -3.13 14.33
C ARG A 90 -6.27 -3.35 12.82
N ALA A 91 -5.19 -3.56 12.09
CA ALA A 91 -5.25 -3.91 10.69
C ALA A 91 -5.98 -5.23 10.51
N ARG A 92 -6.71 -5.37 9.40
CA ARG A 92 -7.43 -6.61 9.07
C ARG A 92 -6.80 -7.25 7.85
N LEU A 93 -6.50 -8.54 7.92
CA LEU A 93 -6.12 -9.34 6.77
C LEU A 93 -7.37 -10.01 6.19
N ILE A 94 -7.58 -9.89 4.88
CA ILE A 94 -8.67 -10.52 4.15
C ILE A 94 -8.16 -11.14 2.84
N ALA A 95 -8.84 -12.15 2.33
CA ALA A 95 -8.60 -12.64 0.98
C ALA A 95 -9.10 -11.62 -0.05
N THR A 96 -8.39 -11.47 -1.16
CA THR A 96 -8.83 -10.65 -2.30
C THR A 96 -10.24 -11.04 -2.76
N GLY A 97 -11.06 -10.04 -3.10
CA GLY A 97 -12.47 -10.24 -3.47
C GLY A 97 -13.44 -10.35 -2.30
N SER A 98 -12.95 -10.35 -1.05
CA SER A 98 -13.81 -10.24 0.14
C SER A 98 -14.49 -8.88 0.20
N LEU A 99 -15.74 -8.84 0.69
CA LEU A 99 -16.46 -7.58 0.92
C LEU A 99 -15.74 -6.75 1.99
N ILE A 100 -15.32 -5.54 1.62
CA ILE A 100 -14.77 -4.57 2.56
C ILE A 100 -15.93 -3.73 3.09
N PRO A 101 -16.34 -3.88 4.37
CA PRO A 101 -17.33 -2.98 4.96
C PRO A 101 -16.80 -1.54 4.93
N ALA A 102 -17.69 -0.61 4.53
CA ALA A 102 -17.39 0.80 4.31
C ALA A 102 -16.93 1.55 5.57
#